data_AF-A0A1Z2RRG3-F1
#
_entry.id   AF-A0A1Z2RRG3-F1
#
_cell.length_a   1.000
_cell.length_b   1.000
_cell.length_c   1.000
_cell.angle_alpha   90.00
_cell.angle_beta   90.00
_cell.angle_gamma   90.00
#
_symmetry.space_group_name_H-M   'P 1'
#
loop_
_entity.id
_entity.type
_entity.pdbx_description
1 polymer ?
#
loop_
_entity_poly.entity_id
_entity_poly.type
_entity_poly.pdbx_seq_one_letter_code
_entity_poly.pdbx_strand_id
1 'polypeptide(L)'
;MIRPVEHILIPLGLIAVGALLGWSFFLAVTGEAGERLAAVALAHVPDSGVSNPVTSVLLNFRAYDTLLELAVLLTALLGIWSLGSADAGFQPAASVLEGMVAGFVPLLILSAGYMLWVGAYAPGGAFQAGALLGAAGVMLAL
;
A
#
# COMPACT_ATOMS: atom_id res chain seq x y z
N MET A 1 24.00 14.03 -27.05
CA MET A 1 23.53 13.74 -28.43
C MET A 1 22.34 12.80 -28.32
N ILE A 2 21.17 13.37 -28.00
CA ILE A 2 19.93 12.64 -27.77
C ILE A 2 19.39 12.24 -29.14
N ARG A 3 19.11 10.94 -29.32
CA ARG A 3 18.95 10.33 -30.65
C ARG A 3 17.55 10.66 -31.20
N PRO A 4 17.41 10.96 -32.52
CA PRO A 4 16.13 11.36 -33.16
C PRO A 4 14.98 10.37 -32.97
N VAL A 5 15.30 9.13 -32.60
CA VAL A 5 14.37 8.06 -32.24
C VAL A 5 13.55 8.40 -31.00
N GLU A 6 14.13 9.08 -29.99
CA GLU A 6 13.42 9.45 -28.75
C GLU A 6 12.31 10.47 -29.00
N HIS A 7 12.51 11.39 -29.95
CA HIS A 7 11.52 12.39 -30.35
C HIS A 7 10.30 11.81 -31.08
N ILE A 8 10.37 10.56 -31.55
CA ILE A 8 9.26 9.87 -32.22
C ILE A 8 8.63 8.83 -31.28
N LEU A 9 9.46 8.06 -30.56
CA LEU A 9 8.97 7.01 -29.67
C LEU A 9 8.21 7.57 -28.47
N ILE A 10 8.66 8.68 -27.87
CA ILE A 10 8.01 9.26 -26.70
C ILE A 10 6.61 9.79 -27.05
N PRO A 11 6.41 10.64 -28.09
CA PRO A 11 5.07 11.08 -28.47
C PRO A 11 4.15 9.94 -28.90
N LEU A 12 4.69 8.96 -29.64
CA LEU A 12 3.91 7.79 -30.06
C LEU A 12 3.45 6.96 -28.86
N GLY A 13 4.33 6.75 -27.88
CA GLY A 13 4.00 6.08 -26.63
C GLY A 13 2.93 6.83 -25.83
N LEU A 14 3.05 8.15 -25.72
CA LEU A 14 2.06 8.99 -25.03
C LEU A 14 0.70 8.96 -25.73
N ILE A 15 0.66 9.01 -27.07
CA ILE A 15 -0.59 8.89 -27.84
C ILE A 15 -1.21 7.50 -27.63
N ALA A 16 -0.42 6.43 -27.67
CA ALA A 16 -0.89 5.08 -27.45
C ALA A 16 -1.49 4.90 -26.04
N VAL A 17 -0.80 5.38 -25.00
CA VAL A 17 -1.32 5.38 -23.63
C VAL A 17 -2.58 6.23 -23.53
N GLY A 18 -2.60 7.44 -24.11
CA GLY A 18 -3.78 8.31 -24.11
C GLY A 18 -4.99 7.68 -24.81
N ALA A 19 -4.77 7.00 -25.94
CA ALA A 19 -5.82 6.29 -26.66
C ALA A 19 -6.36 5.10 -25.85
N LEU A 20 -5.48 4.30 -25.23
CA LEU A 20 -5.88 3.19 -24.35
C LEU A 20 -6.68 3.66 -23.13
N LEU A 21 -6.26 4.76 -22.51
CA LEU A 21 -6.98 5.37 -21.39
C LEU A 21 -8.33 5.93 -21.83
N GLY A 22 -8.36 6.66 -22.95
CA GLY A 22 -9.59 7.20 -23.52
C GLY A 22 -10.59 6.12 -23.92
N TRP A 23 -10.10 5.01 -24.50
CA TRP A 23 -10.91 3.85 -24.84
C TRP A 23 -11.46 3.16 -23.58
N SER A 24 -10.61 2.91 -22.59
CA SER A 24 -11.02 2.35 -21.29
C SER A 24 -12.07 3.21 -20.61
N PHE A 25 -11.92 4.53 -20.65
CA PHE A 25 -12.88 5.48 -20.12
C PHE A 25 -14.21 5.45 -20.87
N PHE A 26 -14.17 5.44 -22.21
CA PHE A 26 -15.37 5.32 -23.04
C PHE A 26 -16.15 4.06 -22.68
N LEU A 27 -15.48 2.91 -22.64
CA LEU A 27 -16.09 1.64 -22.22
C LEU A 27 -16.66 1.69 -20.81
N ALA A 28 -15.97 2.33 -19.86
CA ALA A 28 -16.43 2.44 -18.48
C ALA A 28 -17.70 3.30 -18.34
N VAL A 29 -17.88 4.31 -19.20
CA VAL A 29 -19.04 5.22 -19.16
C VAL A 29 -20.22 4.68 -19.98
N THR A 30 -19.95 4.01 -21.10
CA THR A 30 -21.01 3.50 -21.99
C THR A 30 -21.36 2.04 -21.75
N GLY A 31 -20.57 1.31 -20.97
CA GLY A 31 -20.83 -0.08 -20.62
C GLY A 31 -22.08 -0.22 -19.75
N GLU A 32 -22.79 -1.33 -19.89
CA GLU A 32 -23.87 -1.67 -18.97
C GLU A 32 -23.29 -1.86 -17.57
N ALA A 33 -23.97 -1.31 -16.57
CA ALA A 33 -23.66 -1.58 -15.17
C ALA A 33 -23.99 -3.05 -14.89
N GLY A 34 -23.01 -3.93 -15.10
CA GLY A 34 -23.11 -5.34 -14.72
C GLY A 34 -23.38 -5.52 -13.23
N GLU A 35 -23.47 -6.77 -12.78
CA GLU A 35 -23.74 -7.08 -11.38
C GLU A 35 -22.73 -6.39 -10.46
N ARG A 36 -23.23 -5.72 -9.40
CA ARG A 36 -22.38 -5.02 -8.45
C ARG A 36 -21.58 -6.05 -7.65
N LEU A 37 -20.29 -6.16 -7.96
CA LEU A 37 -19.35 -7.08 -7.32
C LEU A 37 -19.34 -6.99 -5.78
N ALA A 38 -19.69 -5.84 -5.21
CA ALA A 38 -19.81 -5.67 -3.76
C ALA A 38 -20.88 -6.60 -3.14
N ALA A 39 -22.03 -6.80 -3.80
CA ALA A 39 -23.07 -7.69 -3.32
C ALA A 39 -22.62 -9.16 -3.40
N VAL A 40 -21.97 -9.53 -4.51
CA VAL A 40 -21.41 -10.86 -4.72
C VAL A 40 -20.33 -11.16 -3.67
N ALA A 41 -19.40 -10.23 -3.43
CA ALA A 41 -18.36 -10.38 -2.42
C ALA A 41 -18.96 -10.50 -1.01
N LEU A 42 -19.97 -9.70 -0.67
CA LEU A 42 -20.62 -9.76 0.64
C LEU A 42 -21.30 -11.12 0.89
N ALA A 43 -21.91 -11.70 -0.15
CA ALA A 43 -22.56 -13.01 -0.05
C ALA A 43 -21.56 -14.16 0.22
N HIS A 44 -20.30 -14.02 -0.22
CA HIS A 44 -19.26 -15.04 -0.08
C HIS A 44 -18.30 -14.78 1.10
N VAL A 45 -18.50 -13.73 1.92
CA VAL A 45 -17.70 -13.50 3.14
C VAL A 45 -17.61 -14.74 4.03
N PRO A 46 -18.69 -15.52 4.26
CA PRO A 46 -18.63 -16.73 5.08
C PRO A 46 -17.61 -17.77 4.58
N ASP A 47 -17.31 -17.78 3.28
CA ASP A 47 -16.37 -18.73 2.66
C ASP A 47 -14.90 -18.28 2.77
N SER A 48 -14.66 -17.04 3.20
CA SER A 48 -13.34 -16.41 3.22
C SER A 48 -12.47 -16.73 4.46
N GLY A 49 -13.06 -17.38 5.47
CA GLY A 49 -12.39 -17.67 6.74
C GLY A 49 -12.25 -16.47 7.69
N VAL A 50 -12.74 -15.30 7.31
CA VAL A 50 -12.79 -14.07 8.13
C VAL A 50 -14.20 -13.48 8.12
N SER A 51 -14.59 -12.76 9.17
CA SER A 51 -15.91 -12.11 9.24
C SER A 51 -15.89 -10.63 8.85
N ASN A 52 -14.70 -10.02 8.79
CA ASN A 52 -14.57 -8.66 8.28
C ASN A 52 -14.68 -8.65 6.74
N PRO A 53 -15.71 -7.99 6.17
CA PRO A 53 -15.92 -7.97 4.72
C PRO A 53 -14.77 -7.27 3.97
N VAL A 54 -14.16 -6.23 4.53
CA VAL A 54 -13.03 -5.54 3.88
C VAL A 54 -11.82 -6.46 3.80
N THR A 55 -11.48 -7.13 4.90
CA THR A 55 -10.37 -8.11 4.93
C THR A 55 -10.63 -9.29 4.01
N SER A 56 -11.88 -9.76 3.91
CA SER A 56 -12.25 -10.81 2.95
C SER A 56 -11.98 -10.39 1.51
N VAL A 57 -12.34 -9.15 1.15
CA VAL A 57 -12.10 -8.62 -0.19
C VAL A 57 -10.61 -8.47 -0.44
N LEU A 58 -9.86 -7.82 0.46
CA LEU A 58 -8.44 -7.54 0.24
C LEU A 58 -7.58 -8.81 0.21
N LEU A 59 -7.80 -9.75 1.13
CA LEU A 59 -6.93 -10.92 1.28
C LEU A 59 -7.40 -12.18 0.54
N ASN A 60 -8.68 -12.27 0.14
CA ASN A 60 -9.19 -13.43 -0.59
C ASN A 60 -9.62 -13.05 -2.01
N PHE A 61 -10.65 -12.20 -2.15
CA PHE A 61 -11.25 -11.95 -3.48
C PHE A 61 -10.38 -11.08 -4.39
N ARG A 62 -9.57 -10.19 -3.81
CA ARG A 62 -8.64 -9.26 -4.48
C ARG A 62 -7.22 -9.41 -3.93
N ALA A 63 -6.83 -10.63 -3.58
CA ALA A 63 -5.52 -10.94 -3.02
C ALA A 63 -4.36 -10.47 -3.91
N TYR A 64 -4.52 -10.51 -5.25
CA TYR A 64 -3.52 -10.01 -6.17
C TYR A 64 -3.30 -8.50 -6.06
N ASP A 65 -4.35 -7.73 -5.82
CA ASP A 65 -4.22 -6.28 -5.69
C ASP A 65 -3.43 -5.94 -4.42
N THR A 66 -3.72 -6.61 -3.31
CA THR A 66 -2.95 -6.47 -2.06
C THR A 66 -1.52 -7.01 -2.17
N LEU A 67 -1.28 -8.10 -2.91
CA LEU A 67 0.07 -8.59 -3.18
C LEU A 67 0.87 -7.58 -4.01
N LEU A 68 0.26 -6.99 -5.03
CA LEU A 68 0.89 -5.98 -5.87
C LEU A 68 1.11 -4.66 -5.11
N GLU A 69 0.24 -4.28 -4.18
CA GLU A 69 0.49 -3.17 -3.26
C GLU A 69 1.79 -3.41 -2.45
N LEU A 70 1.99 -4.61 -1.90
CA LEU A 70 3.25 -4.96 -1.22
C LEU A 70 4.45 -4.96 -2.17
N ALA A 71 4.28 -5.43 -3.40
CA ALA A 71 5.34 -5.39 -4.41
C ALA A 71 5.74 -3.94 -4.75
N VAL A 72 4.77 -3.02 -4.85
CA VAL A 72 5.03 -1.59 -5.06
C VAL A 72 5.76 -0.97 -3.88
N LEU A 73 5.34 -1.27 -2.63
CA LEU A 73 6.03 -0.79 -1.44
C LEU A 73 7.47 -1.31 -1.34
N LEU A 74 7.69 -2.60 -1.62
CA LEU A 74 9.02 -3.19 -1.69
C LEU A 74 9.86 -2.52 -2.79
N THR A 75 9.27 -2.30 -3.97
CA THR A 75 9.96 -1.61 -5.07
C THR A 75 10.37 -0.18 -4.67
N ALA A 76 9.50 0.55 -3.97
CA ALA A 76 9.83 1.87 -3.45
C ALA A 76 10.98 1.82 -2.44
N LEU A 77 10.97 0.85 -1.52
CA LEU A 77 12.05 0.64 -0.56
C LEU A 77 13.39 0.34 -1.25
N LEU A 78 13.39 -0.59 -2.21
CA LEU A 78 14.57 -0.92 -3.01
C LEU A 78 15.06 0.29 -3.82
N GLY A 79 14.14 1.09 -4.35
CA GLY A 79 14.44 2.35 -5.02
C GLY A 79 15.17 3.33 -4.11
N ILE A 80 14.67 3.53 -2.89
CA ILE A 80 15.32 4.39 -1.88
C ILE A 80 16.71 3.85 -1.53
N TRP A 81 16.85 2.55 -1.27
CA TRP A 81 18.15 1.94 -0.97
C TRP A 81 19.16 2.04 -2.12
N SER A 82 18.69 2.06 -3.37
CA SER A 82 19.56 2.23 -4.54
C SER A 82 20.21 3.62 -4.63
N LEU A 83 19.64 4.63 -3.95
CA LEU A 83 20.19 5.99 -3.91
C LEU A 83 21.39 6.13 -2.96
N GLY A 84 21.71 5.09 -2.19
CA GLY A 84 22.80 5.09 -1.22
C GLY A 84 22.40 5.62 0.16
N SER A 85 23.39 5.74 1.04
CA SER A 85 23.20 6.22 2.41
C SER A 85 22.88 7.71 2.41
N ALA A 86 21.85 8.11 3.17
CA ALA A 86 21.66 9.51 3.52
C ALA A 86 22.67 9.91 4.61
N ASP A 87 23.16 11.15 4.56
CA ASP A 87 23.91 11.71 5.68
C ASP A 87 23.03 11.71 6.94
N ALA A 88 23.63 11.39 8.09
CA ALA A 88 22.94 11.39 9.36
C ALA A 88 22.52 12.82 9.74
N GLY A 89 21.28 13.19 9.41
CA GLY A 89 20.72 14.51 9.68
C GLY A 89 20.18 14.68 11.10
N PHE A 90 20.13 13.62 11.90
CA PHE A 90 19.54 13.65 13.24
C PHE A 90 20.60 13.99 14.30
N GLN A 91 20.28 14.99 15.11
CA GLN A 91 21.05 15.31 16.32
C GLN A 91 20.78 14.23 17.38
N PRO A 92 21.73 13.96 18.29
CA PRO A 92 21.50 13.05 19.40
C PRO A 92 20.20 13.37 20.15
N ALA A 93 19.39 12.35 20.41
CA ALA A 93 18.10 12.49 21.06
C ALA A 93 18.24 13.25 22.40
N ALA A 94 17.41 14.28 22.60
CA ALA A 94 17.25 14.86 23.92
C ALA A 94 16.64 13.81 24.86
N SER A 95 16.93 13.88 26.16
CA SER A 95 16.42 12.92 27.17
C SER A 95 14.91 12.71 27.17
N VAL A 96 14.14 13.73 26.74
CA VAL A 96 12.69 13.62 26.54
C VAL A 96 12.35 12.69 25.38
N LEU A 97 13.06 12.79 24.25
CA LEU A 97 12.84 11.93 23.09
C LEU A 97 13.19 10.47 23.42
N GLU A 98 14.27 10.22 24.15
CA GLU A 98 14.60 8.87 24.62
C GLU A 98 13.48 8.25 25.47
N GLY A 99 12.91 9.04 26.40
CA GLY A 99 11.77 8.61 27.20
C GLY A 99 10.52 8.33 26.35
N MET A 100 10.27 9.13 25.32
CA MET A 100 9.17 8.90 24.38
C MET A 100 9.38 7.63 23.55
N VAL A 101 10.59 7.40 23.02
CA VAL A 101 10.93 6.17 22.28
C VAL A 101 10.73 4.94 23.16
N ALA A 102 11.23 4.96 24.40
CA ALA A 102 11.10 3.85 25.34
C ALA A 102 9.64 3.52 25.70
N GLY A 103 8.75 4.52 25.74
CA GLY A 103 7.32 4.32 26.03
C GLY A 103 6.49 3.94 24.80
N PHE A 104 6.65 4.67 23.70
CA PHE A 104 5.78 4.54 22.52
C PHE A 104 6.15 3.37 21.62
N VAL A 105 7.44 3.03 21.47
CA VAL A 105 7.83 1.91 20.57
C VAL A 105 7.17 0.58 20.99
N PRO A 106 7.22 0.16 22.28
CA PRO A 106 6.53 -1.05 22.70
C PRO A 106 5.01 -0.97 22.47
N LEU A 107 4.41 0.20 22.75
CA LEU A 107 2.98 0.42 22.54
C LEU A 107 2.59 0.30 21.06
N LEU A 108 3.39 0.86 20.15
CA LEU A 108 3.19 0.77 18.70
C LEU A 108 3.28 -0.67 18.21
N ILE A 109 4.26 -1.44 18.70
CA ILE A 109 4.42 -2.86 18.36
C ILE A 109 3.20 -3.68 18.83
N LEU A 110 2.77 -3.48 20.07
CA LEU A 110 1.58 -4.15 20.60
C LEU A 110 0.32 -3.75 19.83
N SER A 111 0.17 -2.47 19.52
CA SER A 111 -0.94 -1.94 18.72
C SER A 111 -0.93 -2.51 17.30
N ALA A 112 0.24 -2.70 16.69
CA ALA A 112 0.36 -3.32 15.38
C ALA A 112 -0.11 -4.78 15.41
N GLY A 113 0.34 -5.56 16.40
CA GLY A 113 -0.13 -6.94 16.59
C GLY A 113 -1.64 -7.01 16.81
N TYR A 114 -2.19 -6.10 17.63
CA TYR A 114 -3.61 -5.99 17.85
C TYR A 114 -4.39 -5.62 16.58
N MET A 115 -3.93 -4.63 15.82
CA MET A 115 -4.56 -4.20 14.55
C MET A 115 -4.55 -5.32 13.51
N LEU A 116 -3.47 -6.11 13.44
CA LEU A 116 -3.39 -7.27 12.55
C LEU A 116 -4.42 -8.34 12.94
N TRP A 117 -4.51 -8.67 14.23
CA TRP A 117 -5.42 -9.69 14.74
C TRP A 117 -6.89 -9.26 14.63
N VAL A 118 -7.22 -8.05 15.10
CA VAL A 118 -8.60 -7.54 15.11
C VAL A 118 -9.15 -7.37 13.69
N GLY A 119 -8.27 -7.13 12.71
CA GLY A 119 -8.61 -6.98 11.30
C GLY A 119 -9.38 -8.15 10.71
N ALA A 120 -9.31 -9.35 11.29
CA ALA A 120 -10.08 -10.50 10.83
C ALA A 120 -11.60 -10.36 11.07
N TYR A 121 -12.04 -9.52 12.00
CA TYR A 121 -13.45 -9.42 12.38
C TYR A 121 -13.95 -7.98 12.68
N ALA A 122 -13.06 -6.99 12.77
CA ALA A 122 -13.40 -5.58 12.93
C ALA A 122 -12.46 -4.69 12.10
N PRO A 123 -12.70 -3.36 12.01
CA PRO A 123 -11.78 -2.44 11.35
C PRO A 123 -10.36 -2.57 11.90
N GLY A 124 -9.39 -2.78 11.00
CA GLY A 124 -8.03 -3.19 11.32
C GLY A 124 -7.31 -3.66 10.05
N GLY A 125 -6.23 -4.43 10.21
CA GLY A 125 -5.61 -5.19 9.13
C GLY A 125 -4.10 -4.99 8.96
N ALA A 126 -3.55 -5.70 7.99
CA ALA A 126 -2.11 -5.81 7.78
C ALA A 126 -1.43 -4.47 7.41
N PHE A 127 -2.06 -3.63 6.59
CA PHE A 127 -1.48 -2.32 6.21
C PHE A 127 -1.35 -1.37 7.41
N GLN A 128 -2.40 -1.30 8.24
CA GLN A 128 -2.39 -0.44 9.42
C GLN A 128 -1.36 -0.94 10.44
N ALA A 129 -1.30 -2.25 10.66
CA ALA A 129 -0.27 -2.87 11.48
C ALA A 129 1.14 -2.58 10.94
N GLY A 130 1.35 -2.73 9.63
CA GLY A 130 2.61 -2.42 8.96
C GLY A 130 3.03 -0.95 9.10
N ALA A 131 2.08 -0.01 8.99
CA ALA A 131 2.34 1.41 9.19
C ALA A 131 2.77 1.71 10.64
N LEU A 132 2.15 1.08 11.64
CA LEU A 132 2.53 1.21 13.05
C LEU A 132 3.94 0.67 13.32
N LEU A 133 4.29 -0.49 12.72
CA LEU A 133 5.65 -1.03 12.81
C LEU A 133 6.67 -0.13 12.10
N GLY A 134 6.31 0.42 10.94
CA GLY A 134 7.14 1.40 10.24
C GLY A 134 7.38 2.65 11.09
N ALA A 135 6.34 3.18 11.74
CA ALA A 135 6.46 4.31 12.66
C ALA A 135 7.36 3.99 13.86
N ALA A 136 7.25 2.79 14.43
CA ALA A 136 8.16 2.33 15.49
C ALA A 136 9.61 2.28 15.02
N GLY A 137 9.86 1.78 13.80
CA GLY A 137 11.19 1.78 13.18
C GLY A 137 11.75 3.20 12.96
N VAL A 138 10.90 4.14 12.53
CA VAL A 138 11.29 5.55 12.42
C VAL A 138 11.63 6.12 13.79
N MET A 139 10.81 5.89 14.82
CA MET A 139 11.09 6.37 16.17
C MET A 139 12.42 5.84 16.73
N LEU A 140 12.79 4.60 16.41
CA LEU A 140 14.08 4.02 16.80
C LEU A 140 15.27 4.62 16.04
N ALA A 141 15.02 5.26 14.90
CA ALA A 141 16.03 5.90 14.06
C ALA A 141 16.19 7.41 14.32
N LEU A 142 15.31 8.01 15.15
CA LEU A 142 15.38 9.40 15.61
C LEU A 142 16.33 9.53 16.82
#